data_AF-A0AAV8FP93-F1
#
_entry.id   AF-A0AAV8FP93-F1
#
_cell.length_a   1.000
_cell.length_b   1.000
_cell.length_c   1.000
_cell.angle_alpha   90.00
_cell.angle_beta   90.00
_cell.angle_gamma   90.00
#
_symmetry.space_group_name_H-M   'P 1'
#
loop_
_entity.id
_entity.type
_entity.pdbx_description
1 polymer ?
#
loop_
_entity_poly.entity_id
_entity_poly.type
_entity_poly.pdbx_seq_one_letter_code
_entity_poly.pdbx_strand_id
1 'polypeptide(L)'
;MIRNARFLLRFSISRSASKQPALPIPLKALSDHAHQPFDEIPRTHNCSRSSLNRVQLRFFSSNGGGPFEYSKEIDEINIKFVEAREEIETAMESKETVYFNEEAECARDAVKEALDLFQKLLDKLPDEEKGAVMRSMGLKMEQLKAELNQLDE
;
A
#
# COMPACT_ATOMS: atom_id res chain seq x y z
N MET A 1 -46.49 -18.38 -29.13
CA MET A 1 -46.66 -16.91 -29.15
C MET A 1 -45.32 -16.28 -28.80
N ILE A 2 -44.85 -15.37 -29.65
CA ILE A 2 -43.46 -14.86 -29.75
C ILE A 2 -43.29 -13.60 -28.88
N ARG A 3 -42.10 -13.40 -28.29
CA ARG A 3 -41.33 -12.12 -28.15
C ARG A 3 -40.12 -12.34 -27.21
N ASN A 4 -38.93 -12.66 -27.71
CA ASN A 4 -37.87 -11.75 -28.19
C ASN A 4 -37.54 -10.59 -27.25
N ALA A 5 -36.35 -10.63 -26.64
CA ALA A 5 -35.41 -9.50 -26.65
C ALA A 5 -33.99 -10.00 -26.28
N ARG A 6 -33.12 -10.04 -27.29
CA ARG A 6 -31.67 -10.15 -27.17
C ARG A 6 -31.13 -8.77 -26.82
N PHE A 7 -30.27 -8.66 -25.81
CA PHE A 7 -29.41 -7.48 -25.67
C PHE A 7 -27.96 -7.94 -25.56
N LEU A 8 -27.31 -7.98 -26.72
CA LEU A 8 -25.88 -8.10 -26.87
C LEU A 8 -25.31 -6.68 -26.81
N LEU A 9 -24.56 -6.33 -25.77
CA LEU A 9 -23.66 -5.18 -25.84
C LEU A 9 -22.22 -5.68 -25.89
N ARG A 10 -21.73 -5.79 -27.12
CA ARG A 10 -20.30 -5.91 -27.42
C ARG A 10 -19.71 -4.51 -27.36
N PHE A 11 -18.77 -4.26 -26.45
CA PHE A 11 -17.89 -3.11 -26.55
C PHE A 11 -16.55 -3.60 -27.08
N SER A 12 -16.21 -3.19 -28.29
CA SER A 12 -14.91 -3.43 -28.92
C SER A 12 -14.55 -2.22 -29.75
N ILE A 13 -13.23 -1.96 -29.82
CA ILE A 13 -12.51 -1.06 -30.74
C ILE A 13 -12.54 0.40 -30.21
N SER A 14 -11.42 1.11 -30.02
CA SER A 14 -10.36 1.27 -31.01
C SER A 14 -9.00 1.68 -30.44
N ARG A 15 -7.97 1.20 -31.13
CA ARG A 15 -6.54 1.49 -31.03
C ARG A 15 -6.26 2.72 -31.91
N SER A 16 -5.57 3.73 -31.42
CA SER A 16 -5.05 4.81 -32.28
C SER A 16 -3.58 5.08 -31.98
N ALA A 17 -2.77 4.85 -33.01
CA ALA A 17 -1.33 5.05 -33.05
C ALA A 17 -0.97 6.47 -33.53
N SER A 18 0.26 6.87 -33.20
CA SER A 18 1.15 7.77 -33.96
C SER A 18 0.87 9.28 -33.97
N LYS A 19 1.79 10.06 -33.40
CA LYS A 19 2.69 10.96 -34.16
C LYS A 19 3.69 11.68 -33.22
N GLN A 20 4.97 11.41 -33.43
CA GLN A 20 6.06 12.30 -33.01
C GLN A 20 6.15 13.51 -33.96
N PRO A 21 6.71 14.62 -33.49
CA PRO A 21 7.66 15.37 -34.32
C PRO A 21 9.03 15.52 -33.63
N ALA A 22 10.06 15.17 -34.39
CA ALA A 22 11.47 15.35 -34.06
C ALA A 22 11.88 16.83 -34.13
N LEU A 23 12.78 17.26 -33.24
CA LEU A 23 13.57 18.47 -33.41
C LEU A 23 15.04 18.21 -33.03
N PRO A 24 16.00 18.90 -33.68
CA PRO A 24 17.39 18.46 -33.82
C PRO A 24 18.33 18.87 -32.67
N ILE A 25 19.37 18.06 -32.54
CA ILE A 25 20.51 18.11 -31.61
C ILE A 25 21.38 19.37 -31.84
N PRO A 26 22.06 19.87 -30.80
CA PRO A 26 23.47 20.23 -30.94
C PRO A 26 24.37 19.47 -29.96
N LEU A 27 25.31 18.71 -30.53
CA LEU A 27 26.41 18.03 -29.86
C LEU A 27 27.41 19.07 -29.37
N LYS A 28 27.73 19.05 -28.08
CA LYS A 28 29.02 19.52 -27.57
C LYS A 28 29.61 18.49 -26.64
N ALA A 29 30.87 18.22 -26.91
CA ALA A 29 31.67 17.13 -26.40
C ALA A 29 32.31 17.42 -25.04
N LEU A 30 32.60 16.31 -24.35
CA LEU A 30 33.76 16.01 -23.49
C LEU A 30 34.00 16.83 -22.20
N SER A 31 33.91 16.12 -21.07
CA SER A 31 34.86 16.08 -19.93
C SER A 31 34.27 15.07 -18.93
N ASP A 32 34.68 13.82 -18.92
CA ASP A 32 35.87 13.24 -18.26
C ASP A 32 35.89 13.43 -16.73
N HIS A 33 36.20 12.33 -16.05
CA HIS A 33 36.42 12.13 -14.60
C HIS A 33 35.19 11.99 -13.69
N ALA A 34 34.78 10.75 -13.43
CA ALA A 34 35.16 10.06 -12.18
C ALA A 34 34.40 8.73 -12.04
N HIS A 35 35.17 7.63 -11.98
CA HIS A 35 34.77 6.44 -11.23
C HIS A 35 34.41 6.91 -9.81
N GLN A 36 33.12 6.84 -9.46
CA GLN A 36 32.72 6.84 -8.07
C GLN A 36 32.84 5.38 -7.58
N PRO A 37 33.55 5.13 -6.47
CA PRO A 37 33.55 3.82 -5.83
C PRO A 37 32.12 3.42 -5.50
N PHE A 38 31.85 2.12 -5.56
CA PHE A 38 30.67 1.53 -4.97
C PHE A 38 30.83 1.66 -3.45
N ASP A 39 30.52 2.84 -2.91
CA ASP A 39 30.43 3.05 -1.48
C ASP A 39 29.18 2.30 -1.01
N GLU A 40 29.42 1.15 -0.36
CA GLU A 40 28.45 0.47 0.50
C GLU A 40 27.72 1.50 1.35
N ILE A 41 26.44 1.71 1.08
CA ILE A 41 25.57 2.41 2.00
C ILE A 41 25.35 1.44 3.16
N PRO A 42 25.75 1.75 4.40
CA PRO A 42 25.29 0.99 5.54
C PRO A 42 23.82 1.36 5.76
N ARG A 43 22.90 0.69 5.04
CA ARG A 43 21.51 0.63 5.46
C ARG A 43 21.53 -0.21 6.73
N THR A 44 21.55 0.47 7.86
CA THR A 44 21.18 -0.10 9.14
C THR A 44 19.67 -0.35 9.10
N HIS A 45 19.24 -1.42 8.44
CA HIS A 45 17.93 -2.00 8.66
C HIS A 45 17.97 -2.74 9.99
N ASN A 46 18.03 -1.97 11.07
CA ASN A 46 17.42 -2.48 12.28
C ASN A 46 15.93 -2.57 11.95
N CYS A 47 15.35 -3.77 12.11
CA CYS A 47 13.95 -3.89 12.52
C CYS A 47 13.82 -3.33 13.96
N SER A 48 14.12 -2.04 14.09
CA SER A 48 13.99 -1.27 15.30
C SER A 48 12.57 -0.77 15.28
N ARG A 49 11.78 -1.22 16.25
CA ARG A 49 10.63 -0.48 16.76
C ARG A 49 11.07 0.94 17.12
N SER A 50 11.09 1.85 16.16
CA SER A 50 11.32 3.27 16.38
C SER A 50 10.20 4.06 15.75
N SER A 51 9.15 4.21 16.54
CA SER A 51 8.28 5.36 16.49
C SER A 51 9.15 6.63 16.58
N LEU A 52 9.05 7.52 15.59
CA LEU A 52 8.72 8.95 15.74
C LEU A 52 9.19 9.80 14.53
N ASN A 53 8.20 10.37 13.85
CA ASN A 53 8.21 11.72 13.24
C ASN A 53 9.01 11.97 11.96
N ARG A 54 8.45 11.60 10.78
CA ARG A 54 8.63 12.45 9.58
C ARG A 54 7.56 12.28 8.51
N VAL A 55 6.30 12.40 8.88
CA VAL A 55 5.25 12.82 7.93
C VAL A 55 4.62 14.07 8.52
N GLN A 56 4.62 15.15 7.75
CA GLN A 56 4.01 16.42 8.08
C GLN A 56 2.49 16.22 8.25
N LEU A 57 2.07 15.78 9.44
CA LEU A 57 0.67 15.56 9.75
C LEU A 57 -0.02 16.91 9.89
N ARG A 58 -0.82 17.29 8.89
CA ARG A 58 -1.85 18.31 9.07
C ARG A 58 -2.95 17.70 9.93
N PHE A 59 -2.74 17.70 11.25
CA PHE A 59 -3.79 17.42 12.23
C PHE A 59 -4.82 18.56 12.17
N PHE A 60 -6.02 18.25 11.71
CA PHE A 60 -7.18 19.10 12.01
C PHE A 60 -7.54 18.88 13.48
N SER A 61 -7.11 19.79 14.35
CA SER A 61 -7.63 19.87 15.71
C SER A 61 -9.09 20.31 15.66
N SER A 62 -10.01 19.35 15.61
CA SER A 62 -11.39 19.55 16.02
C SER A 62 -11.55 18.99 17.42
N ASN A 63 -11.52 19.88 18.41
CA ASN A 63 -11.91 19.60 19.78
C ASN A 63 -13.45 19.42 19.81
N GLY A 64 -13.93 18.22 19.49
CA GLY A 64 -15.35 17.86 19.52
C GLY A 64 -15.54 16.52 20.23
N GLY A 65 -15.84 16.56 21.53
CA GLY A 65 -16.20 15.38 22.29
C GLY A 65 -17.60 14.86 21.92
N GLY A 66 -17.64 13.68 21.28
CA GLY A 66 -18.80 12.81 21.03
C GLY A 66 -19.03 12.49 19.53
N PRO A 67 -19.72 11.39 19.12
CA PRO A 67 -19.87 10.05 19.66
C PRO A 67 -19.25 9.03 18.66
N PHE A 68 -17.97 8.70 18.77
CA PHE A 68 -17.42 7.51 18.11
C PHE A 68 -16.29 7.01 19.00
N GLU A 69 -16.63 6.12 19.94
CA GLU A 69 -15.63 5.54 20.85
C GLU A 69 -14.48 4.87 20.12
N TYR A 70 -14.68 4.46 18.86
CA TYR A 70 -13.73 3.69 18.07
C TYR A 70 -13.09 4.42 16.87
N SER A 71 -13.30 5.74 16.73
CA SER A 71 -12.67 6.50 15.64
C SER A 71 -11.15 6.44 15.70
N LYS A 72 -10.59 6.47 16.93
CA LYS A 72 -9.15 6.42 17.16
C LYS A 72 -8.57 5.07 16.75
N GLU A 73 -9.24 3.97 17.08
CA GLU A 73 -8.85 2.62 16.71
C GLU A 73 -8.90 2.44 15.18
N ILE A 74 -9.91 3.00 14.51
CA ILE A 74 -9.97 3.00 13.05
C ILE A 74 -8.78 3.77 12.46
N ASP A 75 -8.42 4.93 13.02
CA ASP A 75 -7.28 5.71 12.58
C ASP A 75 -5.96 4.95 12.79
N GLU A 76 -5.80 4.27 13.93
CA GLU A 76 -4.65 3.39 14.21
C GLU A 76 -4.55 2.24 13.19
N ILE A 77 -5.67 1.57 12.86
CA ILE A 77 -5.71 0.54 11.83
C ILE A 77 -5.32 1.12 10.46
N ASN A 78 -5.77 2.33 10.12
CA ASN A 78 -5.43 2.96 8.85
C ASN A 78 -3.93 3.30 8.77
N ILE A 79 -3.32 3.75 9.87
CA ILE A 79 -1.87 3.97 9.93
C ILE A 79 -1.14 2.65 9.67
N LYS A 80 -1.54 1.59 10.39
CA LYS A 80 -0.94 0.25 10.24
C LYS A 80 -1.17 -0.36 8.85
N PHE A 81 -2.29 -0.05 8.21
CA PHE A 81 -2.55 -0.46 6.82
C PHE A 81 -1.56 0.18 5.84
N VAL A 82 -1.25 1.47 6.03
CA VAL A 82 -0.26 2.16 5.18
C VAL A 82 1.12 1.56 5.41
N GLU A 83 1.53 1.41 6.67
CA GLU A 83 2.80 0.78 7.07
C GLU A 83 2.93 -0.62 6.47
N ALA A 84 1.90 -1.46 6.58
CA ALA A 84 1.93 -2.82 6.04
C ALA A 84 2.08 -2.88 4.51
N ARG A 85 1.48 -1.93 3.76
CA ARG A 85 1.69 -1.87 2.30
C ARG A 85 3.11 -1.44 1.93
N GLU A 86 3.69 -0.50 2.68
CA GLU A 86 5.08 -0.06 2.47
C GLU A 86 6.08 -1.20 2.73
N GLU A 87 5.84 -2.02 3.75
CA GLU A 87 6.66 -3.21 4.03
C GLU A 87 6.52 -4.28 2.93
N ILE A 88 5.30 -4.54 2.43
CA ILE A 88 5.10 -5.46 1.29
C ILE A 88 5.84 -4.95 0.05
N GLU A 89 5.74 -3.66 -0.28
CA GLU A 89 6.44 -3.07 -1.43
C GLU A 89 7.96 -3.23 -1.30
N THR A 90 8.50 -3.00 -0.11
CA THR A 90 9.93 -3.18 0.19
C THR A 90 10.35 -4.64 0.01
N ALA A 91 9.58 -5.59 0.56
CA ALA A 91 9.85 -7.02 0.40
C ALA A 91 9.76 -7.47 -1.07
N MET A 92 8.82 -6.92 -1.84
CA MET A 92 8.72 -7.19 -3.28
C MET A 92 9.91 -6.64 -4.07
N GLU A 93 10.46 -5.46 -3.72
CA GLU A 93 11.66 -4.90 -4.35
C GLU A 93 12.90 -5.77 -4.07
N SER A 94 12.99 -6.35 -2.88
CA SER A 94 14.10 -7.22 -2.46
C SER A 94 13.95 -8.70 -2.85
N LYS A 95 12.89 -9.12 -3.55
CA LYS A 95 12.55 -10.53 -3.85
C LYS A 95 13.64 -11.34 -4.55
N GLU A 96 14.50 -10.68 -5.31
CA GLU A 96 15.63 -11.31 -6.02
C GLU A 96 16.95 -11.24 -5.23
N THR A 97 16.89 -10.85 -3.95
CA THR A 97 18.06 -10.66 -3.09
C THR A 97 18.05 -11.62 -1.91
N VAL A 98 19.20 -11.73 -1.23
CA VAL A 98 19.33 -12.54 0.00
C VAL A 98 18.59 -11.93 1.20
N TYR A 99 18.22 -10.65 1.13
CA TYR A 99 17.52 -9.96 2.21
C TYR A 99 16.03 -10.29 2.26
N PHE A 100 15.48 -10.82 1.15
CA PHE A 100 14.05 -11.05 0.96
C PHE A 100 13.37 -11.70 2.16
N ASN A 101 14.00 -12.71 2.76
CA ASN A 101 13.39 -13.42 3.88
C ASN A 101 13.18 -12.51 5.10
N GLU A 102 14.12 -11.62 5.40
CA GLU A 102 14.01 -10.69 6.54
C GLU A 102 12.92 -9.64 6.28
N GLU A 103 12.86 -9.12 5.06
CA GLU A 103 11.86 -8.10 4.68
C GLU A 103 10.46 -8.71 4.52
N ALA A 104 10.35 -9.93 4.00
CA ALA A 104 9.09 -10.66 3.90
C ALA A 104 8.52 -10.98 5.29
N GLU A 105 9.36 -11.37 6.26
CA GLU A 105 8.92 -11.56 7.65
C GLU A 105 8.42 -10.24 8.26
N CYS A 106 9.11 -9.12 8.03
CA CYS A 106 8.64 -7.80 8.48
C CYS A 106 7.28 -7.43 7.87
N ALA A 107 7.09 -7.69 6.57
CA ALA A 107 5.80 -7.51 5.90
C ALA A 107 4.70 -8.39 6.52
N ARG A 108 4.98 -9.67 6.79
CA ARG A 108 4.02 -10.58 7.47
C ARG A 108 3.62 -10.05 8.85
N ASP A 109 4.58 -9.57 9.63
CA ASP A 109 4.33 -9.03 10.96
C ASP A 109 3.50 -7.74 10.92
N ALA A 110 3.80 -6.80 10.01
CA ALA A 110 3.05 -5.57 9.84
C ALA A 110 1.59 -5.82 9.40
N VAL A 111 1.38 -6.74 8.44
CA VAL A 111 0.04 -7.15 8.00
C VAL A 111 -0.73 -7.80 9.14
N LYS A 112 -0.07 -8.69 9.90
CA LYS A 112 -0.68 -9.34 11.06
C LYS A 112 -1.11 -8.33 12.11
N GLU A 113 -0.29 -7.31 12.39
CA GLU A 113 -0.66 -6.26 13.34
C GLU A 113 -1.90 -5.48 12.90
N ALA A 114 -2.00 -5.11 11.62
CA ALA A 114 -3.18 -4.45 11.07
C ALA A 114 -4.45 -5.31 11.20
N LEU A 115 -4.35 -6.60 10.88
CA LEU A 115 -5.45 -7.57 11.01
C LEU A 115 -5.85 -7.78 12.47
N ASP A 116 -4.89 -7.89 13.38
CA ASP A 116 -5.13 -8.08 14.80
C ASP A 116 -5.83 -6.88 15.42
N LEU A 117 -5.44 -5.65 15.06
CA LEU A 117 -6.11 -4.43 15.53
C LEU A 117 -7.55 -4.37 15.01
N PHE A 118 -7.77 -4.73 13.75
CA PHE A 118 -9.10 -4.80 13.17
C PHE A 118 -9.98 -5.84 13.88
N GLN A 119 -9.46 -7.04 14.12
CA GLN A 119 -10.20 -8.08 14.84
C GLN A 119 -10.51 -7.67 16.29
N LYS A 120 -9.52 -7.10 17.00
CA LYS A 120 -9.71 -6.57 18.36
C LYS A 120 -10.79 -5.49 18.40
N LEU A 121 -10.88 -4.64 17.37
CA LEU A 121 -11.95 -3.66 17.26
C LEU A 121 -13.30 -4.34 17.07
N LEU A 122 -13.41 -5.30 16.15
CA LEU A 122 -14.64 -6.06 15.93
C LEU A 122 -15.09 -6.83 17.18
N ASP A 123 -14.18 -7.34 18.00
CA ASP A 123 -14.53 -8.09 19.21
C ASP A 123 -15.15 -7.18 20.31
N LYS A 124 -14.80 -5.89 20.32
CA LYS A 124 -15.32 -4.91 21.29
C LYS A 124 -16.69 -4.35 20.94
N LEU A 125 -17.04 -4.32 19.65
CA LEU A 125 -18.26 -3.65 19.17
C LEU A 125 -19.52 -4.51 19.36
N PRO A 126 -20.71 -3.90 19.44
CA PRO A 126 -21.98 -4.61 19.26
C PRO A 126 -22.22 -4.94 17.78
N ASP A 127 -23.03 -5.96 17.49
CA ASP A 127 -23.24 -6.47 16.13
C ASP A 127 -23.70 -5.42 15.10
N GLU A 128 -24.47 -4.43 15.55
CA GLU A 128 -24.94 -3.32 14.71
C GLU A 128 -23.77 -2.47 14.17
N GLU A 129 -22.79 -2.15 15.02
CA GLU A 129 -21.62 -1.35 14.66
C GLU A 129 -20.54 -2.19 13.96
N LYS A 130 -20.38 -3.46 14.33
CA LYS A 130 -19.50 -4.41 13.63
C LYS A 130 -19.79 -4.45 12.14
N GLY A 131 -21.07 -4.49 11.76
CA GLY A 131 -21.47 -4.50 10.35
C GLY A 131 -21.02 -3.23 9.61
N ALA A 132 -21.06 -2.07 10.24
CA ALA A 132 -20.58 -0.82 9.64
C ALA A 132 -19.06 -0.83 9.44
N VAL A 133 -18.31 -1.27 10.46
CA VAL A 133 -16.84 -1.36 10.42
C VAL A 133 -16.36 -2.42 9.43
N MET A 134 -17.03 -3.57 9.34
CA MET A 134 -16.71 -4.59 8.34
C MET A 134 -16.91 -4.10 6.90
N ARG A 135 -17.96 -3.31 6.64
CA ARG A 135 -18.19 -2.75 5.29
C ARG A 135 -17.14 -1.72 4.89
N SER A 136 -16.66 -0.90 5.84
CA SER A 136 -15.70 0.17 5.54
C SER A 136 -14.25 -0.32 5.49
N MET A 137 -13.88 -1.30 6.31
CA MET A 137 -12.49 -1.75 6.47
C MET A 137 -12.25 -3.19 6.02
N GLY A 138 -13.27 -4.05 5.97
CA GLY A 138 -13.10 -5.47 5.65
C GLY A 138 -12.48 -5.70 4.27
N LEU A 139 -12.90 -4.94 3.25
CA LEU A 139 -12.30 -5.04 1.92
C LEU A 139 -10.81 -4.68 1.93
N LYS A 140 -10.41 -3.66 2.70
CA LYS A 140 -9.00 -3.27 2.80
C LYS A 140 -8.15 -4.38 3.42
N MET A 141 -8.66 -5.03 4.47
CA MET A 141 -7.96 -6.14 5.12
C MET A 141 -7.79 -7.35 4.17
N GLU A 142 -8.81 -7.66 3.37
CA GLU A 142 -8.72 -8.72 2.37
C GLU A 142 -7.74 -8.37 1.23
N GLN A 143 -7.71 -7.10 0.78
CA GLN A 143 -6.71 -6.63 -0.18
C GLN A 143 -5.30 -6.77 0.36
N LEU A 144 -5.09 -6.39 1.62
CA LEU A 144 -3.78 -6.48 2.27
C LEU A 144 -3.29 -7.93 2.36
N LYS A 145 -4.18 -8.89 2.69
CA LYS A 145 -3.86 -10.32 2.65
C LYS A 145 -3.49 -10.80 1.24
N ALA A 146 -4.20 -10.34 0.22
CA ALA A 146 -3.92 -10.70 -1.17
C ALA A 146 -2.58 -10.13 -1.66
N GLU A 147 -2.23 -8.91 -1.25
CA GLU A 147 -0.91 -8.31 -1.50
C GLU A 147 0.20 -9.10 -0.79
N LEU A 148 0.01 -9.47 0.49
CA LEU A 148 0.97 -10.29 1.23
C LEU A 148 1.22 -11.65 0.56
N ASN A 149 0.17 -12.30 0.05
CA ASN A 149 0.29 -13.61 -0.59
C ASN A 149 1.17 -13.59 -1.85
N GLN A 150 1.41 -12.43 -2.49
CA GLN A 150 2.33 -12.33 -3.63
C GLN A 150 3.81 -12.52 -3.24
N LEU A 151 4.14 -12.38 -1.95
CA LEU A 151 5.46 -12.71 -1.42
C LEU A 151 5.67 -14.24 -1.35
N ASP A 152 4.59 -15.01 -1.25
CA ASP A 152 4.64 -16.48 -1.14
C ASP A 152 4.67 -17.21 -2.50
N GLU A 153 4.45 -16.48 -3.60
CA GLU A 153 4.49 -16.98 -4.97
C GLU A 153 5.89 -16.94 -5.59
#